data_AF-A0A9N9MXS9-F1
#
_entry.id   AF-A0A9N9MXS9-F1
#
_cell.length_a   1.000
_cell.length_b   1.000
_cell.length_c   1.000
_cell.angle_alpha   90.00
_cell.angle_beta   90.00
_cell.angle_gamma   90.00
#
_symmetry.space_group_name_H-M   'P 1'
#
loop_
_entity.id
_entity.type
_entity.pdbx_description
1 polymer ?
#
loop_
_entity_poly.entity_id
_entity_poly.type
_entity_poly.pdbx_seq_one_letter_code
_entity_poly.pdbx_strand_id
1 'polypeptide(L)'
;MVCYIIPLVGAVCADSFLGRYRTIRNFSLIYLMGNVVLCIAAVPVLDHDPIVFSFVGLLLIAIGTGGLKPCVAAFGAEQFRLPEQSEFLRYFFSIFYFTINFGGLVGMIVTPLMRKAATCFGDDTCYALGFSFPALLMAISILLFILGKTFYKLKTPKRNIILEFSKCSWYAVRKKCKKSKSRRKPEHWLDHAKDKFDWKLIQDMKIVFAILLLFVPLPIFWSLFDQQGSRWTFQAAHMDGNILGIQIVPDQMQVINPAMVLVLIPVFDKILYPCCEKLNCLKNPLHRMAIGGLTAGLAFVAAGFLELVLEKTYPALPAKNHGSVNVINSLPCSITIISEFSWIMQVLDASKILRFQNIPCHNRTRYTLEIRAPIKCDHIRLNKERFKMTAILEERKEDTFIIALDDNHEIQGYMTDPVDFTKSVTGAPKFRFLLCLCVNSKCFLVEF
;
A
#
# COMPACT_ATOMS: atom_id res chain seq x y z
N MET A 1 -7.86 2.97 -6.56
CA MET A 1 -9.17 3.52 -6.96
C MET A 1 -9.30 3.79 -8.45
N VAL A 2 -8.38 4.55 -9.09
CA VAL A 2 -8.44 4.84 -10.55
C VAL A 2 -8.57 3.57 -11.41
N CYS A 3 -7.82 2.51 -11.08
CA CYS A 3 -7.85 1.21 -11.78
C CYS A 3 -9.21 0.48 -11.77
N TYR A 4 -10.17 0.90 -10.94
CA TYR A 4 -11.53 0.36 -10.90
C TYR A 4 -12.55 1.19 -11.68
N ILE A 5 -12.23 2.46 -11.99
CA ILE A 5 -13.07 3.34 -12.83
C ILE A 5 -12.69 3.18 -14.31
N ILE A 6 -11.38 3.09 -14.60
CA ILE A 6 -10.87 2.95 -15.97
C ILE A 6 -11.40 1.70 -16.72
N PRO A 7 -11.77 0.56 -16.11
CA PRO A 7 -12.45 -0.53 -16.82
C PRO A 7 -13.69 -0.08 -17.60
N LEU A 8 -14.46 0.89 -17.11
CA LEU A 8 -15.59 1.44 -17.88
C LEU A 8 -15.12 2.12 -19.16
N VAL A 9 -14.03 2.89 -19.08
CA VAL A 9 -13.40 3.55 -20.24
C VAL A 9 -12.81 2.51 -21.19
N GLY A 10 -12.09 1.51 -20.67
CA GLY A 10 -11.52 0.41 -21.43
C GLY A 10 -12.58 -0.37 -22.22
N ALA A 11 -13.70 -0.70 -21.58
CA ALA A 11 -14.83 -1.37 -22.21
C ALA A 11 -15.45 -0.50 -23.33
N VAL A 12 -15.70 0.79 -23.06
CA VAL A 12 -16.21 1.73 -24.07
C VAL A 12 -15.26 1.85 -25.27
N CYS A 13 -13.95 1.94 -25.04
CA CYS A 13 -12.93 2.01 -26.08
C CYS A 13 -12.88 0.72 -26.92
N ALA A 14 -12.93 -0.44 -26.27
CA ALA A 14 -12.91 -1.75 -26.93
C ALA A 14 -14.15 -2.02 -27.77
N ASP A 15 -15.34 -1.74 -27.23
CA ASP A 15 -16.58 -2.07 -27.91
C ASP A 15 -16.95 -1.01 -28.97
N SER A 16 -16.54 0.26 -28.84
CA SER A 16 -16.98 1.33 -29.78
C SER A 16 -15.96 1.70 -30.86
N PHE A 17 -14.67 1.75 -30.54
CA PHE A 17 -13.68 2.44 -31.38
C PHE A 17 -12.57 1.52 -31.89
N LEU A 18 -11.87 0.84 -30.99
CA LEU A 18 -10.59 0.21 -31.28
C LEU A 18 -10.72 -1.30 -31.56
N GLY A 19 -11.77 -1.94 -31.05
CA GLY A 19 -11.86 -3.40 -30.97
C GLY A 19 -10.98 -3.95 -29.84
N ARG A 20 -11.36 -5.10 -29.27
CA ARG A 20 -10.73 -5.67 -28.06
C ARG A 20 -9.24 -5.92 -28.20
N TYR A 21 -8.79 -6.46 -29.33
CA TYR A 21 -7.36 -6.73 -29.57
C TYR A 21 -6.51 -5.46 -29.52
N ARG A 22 -6.92 -4.38 -30.22
CA ARG A 22 -6.16 -3.12 -30.23
C ARG A 22 -6.21 -2.43 -28.87
N THR A 23 -7.35 -2.49 -28.17
CA THR A 23 -7.46 -1.99 -26.80
C THR A 23 -6.49 -2.72 -25.86
N ILE A 24 -6.48 -4.05 -25.86
CA ILE A 24 -5.55 -4.84 -25.01
C ILE A 24 -4.10 -4.47 -25.33
N ARG A 25 -3.71 -4.42 -26.61
CA ARG A 25 -2.36 -4.05 -27.02
C ARG A 25 -1.96 -2.63 -26.58
N ASN A 26 -2.83 -1.63 -26.81
CA ASN A 26 -2.47 -0.24 -26.50
C ASN A 26 -2.42 0.00 -24.99
N PHE A 27 -3.38 -0.50 -24.21
CA PHE A 27 -3.36 -0.35 -22.75
C PHE A 27 -2.26 -1.19 -22.08
N SER A 28 -1.82 -2.30 -22.70
CA SER A 28 -0.71 -3.10 -22.17
C SER A 28 0.63 -2.40 -22.37
N LEU A 29 0.81 -1.69 -23.49
CA LEU A 29 1.96 -0.78 -23.68
C LEU A 29 1.97 0.35 -22.65
N ILE A 30 0.83 0.99 -22.36
CA ILE A 30 0.71 2.01 -21.31
C ILE A 30 1.08 1.43 -19.94
N TYR A 31 0.65 0.21 -19.64
CA TYR A 31 1.01 -0.47 -18.41
C TYR A 31 2.52 -0.76 -18.35
N LEU A 32 3.13 -1.26 -19.43
CA LEU A 32 4.58 -1.46 -19.50
C LEU A 32 5.35 -0.15 -19.27
N MET A 33 4.93 0.95 -19.92
CA MET A 33 5.52 2.28 -19.70
C MET A 33 5.44 2.69 -18.23
N GLY A 34 4.30 2.46 -17.57
CA GLY A 34 4.15 2.76 -16.14
C GLY A 34 5.11 1.96 -15.25
N ASN A 35 5.32 0.67 -15.53
CA ASN A 35 6.29 -0.14 -14.77
C ASN A 35 7.74 0.32 -15.01
N VAL A 36 8.09 0.71 -16.25
CA VAL A 36 9.43 1.24 -16.57
C VAL A 36 9.67 2.58 -15.86
N VAL A 37 8.69 3.49 -15.87
CA VAL A 37 8.78 4.77 -15.15
C VAL A 37 8.96 4.53 -13.65
N LEU A 38 8.25 3.55 -13.07
CA LEU A 38 8.40 3.21 -11.65
C LEU A 38 9.77 2.60 -11.34
N CYS A 39 10.35 1.83 -12.26
CA CYS A 39 11.72 1.33 -12.13
C CYS A 39 12.75 2.47 -12.18
N ILE A 40 12.56 3.44 -13.07
CA ILE A 40 13.40 4.64 -13.17
C ILE A 40 13.31 5.46 -11.88
N ALA A 41 12.10 5.62 -11.33
CA ALA A 41 11.85 6.30 -10.06
C ALA A 41 12.65 5.72 -8.87
N ALA A 42 13.01 4.44 -8.94
CA ALA A 42 13.75 3.73 -7.91
C ALA A 42 15.28 3.79 -8.09
N VAL A 43 15.79 4.48 -9.12
CA VAL A 43 17.23 4.62 -9.39
C VAL A 43 17.69 6.03 -9.02
N PRO A 44 18.33 6.25 -7.85
CA PRO A 44 18.68 7.58 -7.35
C PRO A 44 19.80 8.27 -8.14
N VAL A 45 20.47 7.57 -9.06
CA VAL A 45 21.57 8.10 -9.89
C VAL A 45 21.06 9.11 -10.93
N LEU A 46 19.78 9.08 -11.25
CA LEU A 46 19.15 10.03 -12.16
C LEU A 46 18.65 11.22 -11.31
N ASP A 47 19.05 12.45 -11.65
CA ASP A 47 18.66 13.68 -10.95
C ASP A 47 17.18 14.03 -11.23
N HIS A 48 16.26 13.28 -10.62
CA HIS A 48 14.82 13.44 -10.78
C HIS A 48 14.11 13.33 -9.43
N ASP A 49 12.93 13.95 -9.33
CA ASP A 49 12.09 13.83 -8.14
C ASP A 49 11.42 12.44 -8.10
N PRO A 50 11.82 11.55 -7.16
CA PRO A 50 11.32 10.18 -7.11
C PRO A 50 9.82 10.12 -6.79
N ILE A 51 9.29 11.12 -6.08
CA ILE A 51 7.87 11.18 -5.71
C ILE A 51 7.02 11.41 -6.96
N VAL A 52 7.38 12.40 -7.76
CA VAL A 52 6.65 12.75 -8.99
C VAL A 52 6.66 11.59 -9.98
N PHE A 53 7.83 10.99 -10.21
CA PHE A 53 7.96 9.84 -11.11
C PHE A 53 7.17 8.63 -10.62
N SER A 54 7.17 8.36 -9.31
CA SER A 54 6.36 7.28 -8.73
C SER A 54 4.86 7.51 -8.94
N PHE A 55 4.36 8.73 -8.74
CA PHE A 55 2.95 9.04 -8.99
C PHE A 55 2.56 8.89 -10.47
N VAL A 56 3.41 9.37 -11.39
CA VAL A 56 3.20 9.21 -12.83
C VAL A 56 3.20 7.74 -13.22
N GLY A 57 4.17 6.96 -12.74
CA GLY A 57 4.26 5.52 -12.97
C GLY A 57 3.02 4.77 -12.47
N LEU A 58 2.60 5.02 -11.23
CA LEU A 58 1.41 4.42 -10.63
C LEU A 58 0.12 4.78 -11.37
N LEU A 59 -0.01 6.02 -11.86
CA LEU A 59 -1.16 6.45 -12.65
C LEU A 59 -1.22 5.71 -14.00
N LEU A 60 -0.08 5.58 -14.70
CA LEU A 60 0.02 4.83 -15.95
C LEU A 60 -0.31 3.35 -15.75
N ILE A 61 0.19 2.73 -14.67
CA ILE A 61 -0.15 1.37 -14.26
C ILE A 61 -1.66 1.25 -14.01
N ALA A 62 -2.27 2.20 -13.29
CA ALA A 62 -3.70 2.18 -12.99
C ALA A 62 -4.56 2.30 -14.26
N ILE A 63 -4.16 3.15 -15.21
CA ILE A 63 -4.84 3.30 -16.50
C ILE A 63 -4.69 2.03 -17.33
N GLY A 64 -3.47 1.51 -17.45
CA GLY A 64 -3.17 0.30 -18.20
C GLY A 64 -3.93 -0.92 -17.67
N THR A 65 -3.76 -1.24 -16.39
CA THR A 65 -4.45 -2.37 -15.74
C THR A 65 -5.97 -2.24 -15.82
N GLY A 66 -6.51 -1.04 -15.59
CA GLY A 66 -7.95 -0.79 -15.68
C GLY A 66 -8.49 -1.07 -17.08
N GLY A 67 -7.79 -0.64 -18.14
CA GLY A 67 -8.21 -0.86 -19.52
C GLY A 67 -8.13 -2.33 -19.97
N LEU A 68 -7.20 -3.11 -19.40
CA LEU A 68 -7.03 -4.53 -19.70
C LEU A 68 -8.15 -5.39 -19.10
N LYS A 69 -8.49 -5.14 -17.83
CA LYS A 69 -9.42 -5.98 -17.02
C LYS A 69 -10.70 -6.42 -17.74
N PRO A 70 -11.51 -5.52 -18.34
CA PRO A 70 -12.78 -5.90 -18.97
C PRO A 70 -12.58 -6.60 -20.33
N CYS A 71 -11.41 -6.42 -20.96
CA CYS A 71 -11.19 -6.84 -22.34
C CYS A 71 -10.59 -8.25 -22.45
N VAL A 72 -9.66 -8.62 -21.57
CA VAL A 72 -8.87 -9.86 -21.69
C VAL A 72 -9.75 -11.10 -21.55
N ALA A 73 -10.55 -11.19 -20.49
CA ALA A 73 -11.44 -12.33 -20.25
C ALA A 73 -12.50 -12.47 -21.35
N ALA A 74 -13.07 -11.35 -21.79
CA ALA A 74 -14.04 -11.32 -22.88
C ALA A 74 -13.42 -11.74 -24.21
N PHE A 75 -12.20 -11.28 -24.52
CA PHE A 75 -11.48 -11.64 -25.74
C PHE A 75 -11.11 -13.13 -25.77
N GLY A 76 -10.71 -13.70 -24.63
CA GLY A 76 -10.45 -15.14 -24.50
C GLY A 76 -11.71 -15.99 -24.74
N ALA A 77 -12.84 -15.58 -24.14
CA ALA A 77 -14.12 -16.28 -24.33
C ALA A 77 -14.59 -16.27 -25.80
N GLU A 78 -14.28 -15.21 -26.55
CA GLU A 78 -14.69 -15.08 -27.95
C GLU A 78 -13.96 -15.99 -28.92
N GLN A 79 -12.89 -16.66 -28.49
CA GLN A 79 -12.15 -17.61 -29.33
C GLN A 79 -12.93 -18.92 -29.56
N PHE A 80 -13.86 -19.24 -28.66
CA PHE A 80 -14.68 -20.44 -28.69
C PHE A 80 -15.97 -20.22 -29.50
N ARG A 81 -16.40 -21.25 -30.25
CA ARG A 81 -17.68 -21.27 -30.97
C ARG A 81 -18.76 -21.84 -30.07
N LEU A 82 -19.77 -21.04 -29.76
CA LEU A 82 -20.95 -21.46 -29.00
C LEU A 82 -22.08 -21.85 -29.96
N PRO A 83 -22.87 -22.90 -29.66
CA PRO A 83 -22.89 -23.69 -28.42
C PRO A 83 -21.91 -24.89 -28.37
N GLU A 84 -21.33 -25.29 -29.50
CA GLU A 84 -20.53 -26.51 -29.67
C GLU A 84 -19.35 -26.66 -28.67
N GLN A 85 -18.66 -25.57 -28.32
CA GLN A 85 -17.47 -25.59 -27.47
C GLN A 85 -17.71 -25.07 -26.05
N SER A 86 -18.92 -25.22 -25.52
CA SER A 86 -19.28 -24.71 -24.18
C SER A 86 -18.49 -25.36 -23.03
N GLU A 87 -18.13 -26.64 -23.14
CA GLU A 87 -17.32 -27.34 -22.14
C GLU A 87 -15.87 -26.81 -22.10
N PHE A 88 -15.24 -26.65 -23.26
CA PHE A 88 -13.90 -26.06 -23.38
C PHE A 88 -13.85 -24.62 -22.85
N LEU A 89 -14.93 -23.85 -23.03
CA LEU A 89 -15.04 -22.50 -22.48
C LEU A 89 -15.05 -22.51 -20.94
N ARG A 90 -15.75 -23.46 -20.31
CA ARG A 90 -15.75 -23.61 -18.84
C ARG A 90 -14.35 -23.98 -18.34
N TYR A 91 -13.69 -24.94 -19.00
CA TYR A 91 -12.33 -25.34 -18.68
C TYR A 91 -11.33 -24.19 -18.81
N PHE A 92 -11.46 -23.38 -19.87
CA PHE A 92 -10.67 -22.15 -20.05
C PHE A 92 -10.79 -21.20 -18.86
N PHE A 93 -12.02 -20.93 -18.40
CA PHE A 93 -12.24 -20.06 -17.23
C PHE A 93 -11.71 -20.65 -15.92
N SER A 94 -11.75 -21.99 -15.76
CA SER A 94 -11.14 -22.65 -14.60
C SER A 94 -9.62 -22.49 -14.59
N ILE A 95 -8.93 -22.71 -15.72
CA ILE A 95 -7.48 -22.47 -15.83
C ILE A 95 -7.17 -20.99 -15.62
N PHE A 96 -7.94 -20.09 -16.22
CA PHE A 96 -7.75 -18.64 -16.08
C PHE A 96 -7.82 -18.23 -14.60
N TYR A 97 -8.81 -18.75 -13.88
CA TYR A 97 -8.98 -18.49 -12.45
C TYR A 97 -7.81 -19.04 -11.60
N PHE A 98 -7.38 -20.28 -11.87
CA PHE A 98 -6.21 -20.86 -11.21
C PHE A 98 -4.96 -20.03 -11.46
N THR A 99 -4.74 -19.61 -12.70
CA THR A 99 -3.56 -18.84 -13.12
C THR A 99 -3.50 -17.47 -12.44
N ILE A 100 -4.63 -16.79 -12.24
CA ILE A 100 -4.69 -15.51 -11.51
C ILE A 100 -4.24 -15.69 -10.05
N ASN A 101 -4.79 -16.68 -9.35
CA ASN A 101 -4.46 -16.91 -7.95
C ASN A 101 -3.02 -17.40 -7.78
N PHE A 102 -2.58 -18.34 -8.63
CA PHE A 102 -1.22 -18.84 -8.63
C PHE A 102 -0.21 -17.73 -8.99
N GLY A 103 -0.49 -16.93 -10.01
CA GLY A 103 0.34 -15.79 -10.39
C GLY A 103 0.40 -14.72 -9.29
N GLY A 104 -0.71 -14.45 -8.61
CA GLY A 104 -0.74 -13.57 -7.44
C GLY A 104 0.13 -14.10 -6.29
N LEU A 105 0.03 -15.39 -5.98
CA LEU A 105 0.85 -16.05 -4.98
C LEU A 105 2.34 -15.96 -5.31
N VAL A 106 2.74 -16.32 -6.54
CA VAL A 106 4.14 -16.24 -7.00
C VAL A 106 4.62 -14.79 -6.98
N GLY A 107 3.83 -13.85 -7.46
CA GLY A 107 4.18 -12.43 -7.47
C GLY A 107 4.41 -11.86 -6.08
N MET A 108 3.55 -12.21 -5.11
CA MET A 108 3.65 -11.76 -3.72
C MET A 108 4.83 -12.39 -2.96
N ILE A 109 5.35 -13.55 -3.38
CA ILE A 109 6.55 -14.16 -2.78
C ILE A 109 7.82 -13.64 -3.46
N VAL A 110 7.86 -13.69 -4.78
CA VAL A 110 9.07 -13.43 -5.58
C VAL A 110 9.43 -11.95 -5.56
N THR A 111 8.46 -11.04 -5.66
CA THR A 111 8.76 -9.59 -5.74
C THR A 111 9.46 -9.07 -4.47
N PRO A 112 8.97 -9.35 -3.24
CA PRO A 112 9.67 -8.97 -2.02
C PRO A 112 11.02 -9.69 -1.85
N LEU A 113 11.12 -10.95 -2.30
CA LEU A 113 12.38 -11.69 -2.25
C LEU A 113 13.43 -11.06 -3.16
N MET A 114 13.07 -10.68 -4.39
CA MET A 114 13.96 -9.97 -5.31
C MET A 114 14.38 -8.61 -4.75
N ARG A 115 13.47 -7.89 -4.09
CA ARG A 115 13.80 -6.64 -3.40
C ARG A 115 14.86 -6.81 -2.30
N LYS A 116 14.85 -7.94 -1.58
CA LYS A 116 15.82 -8.24 -0.49
C LYS A 116 17.09 -8.94 -0.97
N ALA A 117 17.09 -9.53 -2.16
CA ALA A 117 18.20 -10.37 -2.64
C ALA A 117 19.48 -9.59 -2.96
N ALA A 118 19.39 -8.29 -3.24
CA ALA A 118 20.53 -7.46 -3.59
C ALA A 118 20.49 -6.12 -2.83
N THR A 119 21.66 -5.65 -2.41
CA THR A 119 21.88 -4.29 -1.91
C THR A 119 22.11 -3.36 -3.11
N CYS A 120 21.34 -2.29 -3.22
CA CYS A 120 21.45 -1.34 -4.32
C CYS A 120 21.58 0.07 -3.76
N PHE A 121 22.46 0.88 -4.37
CA PHE A 121 22.58 2.32 -4.09
C PHE A 121 22.83 2.69 -2.61
N GLY A 122 23.45 1.80 -1.83
CA GLY A 122 23.76 2.02 -0.42
C GLY A 122 22.65 1.59 0.55
N ASP A 123 21.50 1.13 0.04
CA ASP A 123 20.42 0.58 0.85
C ASP A 123 20.47 -0.96 0.92
N ASP A 124 20.04 -1.51 2.07
CA ASP A 124 19.87 -2.95 2.30
C ASP A 124 18.81 -3.61 1.38
N THR A 125 18.08 -2.82 0.59
CA THR A 125 17.02 -3.31 -0.30
C THR A 125 17.05 -2.65 -1.67
N CYS A 126 16.86 -3.44 -2.72
CA CYS A 126 16.84 -2.98 -4.10
C CYS A 126 15.41 -2.86 -4.66
N TYR A 127 14.79 -1.69 -4.53
CA TYR A 127 13.45 -1.43 -5.10
C TYR A 127 13.43 -1.51 -6.62
N ALA A 128 14.49 -1.06 -7.31
CA ALA A 128 14.60 -1.12 -8.76
C ALA A 128 14.49 -2.56 -9.28
N LEU A 129 15.13 -3.53 -8.62
CA LEU A 129 15.05 -4.95 -8.96
C LEU A 129 13.64 -5.51 -8.74
N GLY A 130 13.00 -5.12 -7.62
CA GLY A 130 11.61 -5.49 -7.33
C GLY A 130 10.62 -4.99 -8.40
N PHE A 131 10.74 -3.75 -8.85
CA PHE A 131 9.86 -3.20 -9.90
C PHE A 131 10.20 -3.68 -11.32
N SER A 132 11.45 -4.05 -11.57
CA SER A 132 11.88 -4.62 -12.86
C SER A 132 11.24 -5.97 -13.15
N PHE A 133 10.99 -6.78 -12.12
CA PHE A 133 10.41 -8.11 -12.29
C PHE A 133 9.00 -8.09 -12.93
N PRO A 134 8.02 -7.32 -12.41
CA PRO A 134 6.74 -7.12 -13.10
C PRO A 134 6.87 -6.49 -14.48
N ALA A 135 7.83 -5.57 -14.67
CA ALA A 135 8.07 -4.93 -15.97
C ALA A 135 8.48 -5.95 -17.05
N LEU A 136 9.42 -6.84 -16.72
CA LEU A 136 9.89 -7.89 -17.62
C LEU A 136 8.76 -8.90 -17.94
N LEU A 137 8.03 -9.37 -16.93
CA LEU A 137 6.89 -10.27 -17.14
C LEU A 137 5.82 -9.63 -18.03
N MET A 138 5.57 -8.34 -17.84
CA MET A 138 4.62 -7.60 -18.67
C MET A 138 5.11 -7.47 -20.12
N ALA A 139 6.41 -7.21 -20.34
CA ALA A 139 6.99 -7.17 -21.67
C ALA A 139 6.88 -8.52 -22.40
N ILE A 140 7.18 -9.62 -21.70
CA ILE A 140 7.02 -10.98 -22.21
C ILE A 140 5.56 -11.27 -22.56
N SER A 141 4.61 -10.88 -21.69
CA SER A 141 3.18 -11.04 -21.93
C SER A 141 2.72 -10.30 -23.20
N ILE A 142 3.17 -9.06 -23.40
CA ILE A 142 2.88 -8.28 -24.61
C ILE A 142 3.46 -8.94 -25.86
N LEU A 143 4.70 -9.42 -25.80
CA LEU A 143 5.35 -10.11 -26.90
C LEU A 143 4.55 -11.36 -27.31
N LEU A 144 4.19 -12.21 -26.35
CA LEU A 144 3.38 -13.41 -26.58
C LEU A 144 2.00 -13.06 -27.18
N PHE A 145 1.35 -12.01 -26.66
CA PHE A 145 0.05 -11.57 -27.17
C PHE A 145 0.13 -11.05 -28.61
N ILE A 146 1.18 -10.32 -28.98
CA ILE A 146 1.37 -9.82 -30.35
C ILE A 146 1.71 -10.96 -31.31
N LEU A 147 2.56 -11.90 -30.90
CA LEU A 147 2.90 -13.08 -31.71
C LEU A 147 1.68 -13.97 -31.98
N GLY A 148 0.75 -14.05 -31.03
CA GLY A 148 -0.50 -14.80 -31.18
C GLY A 148 -1.53 -14.19 -32.15
N LYS A 149 -1.28 -12.98 -32.70
CA LYS A 149 -2.27 -12.23 -33.51
C LYS A 149 -2.86 -13.03 -34.67
N THR A 150 -2.06 -13.85 -35.35
CA THR A 150 -2.49 -14.65 -36.50
C THR A 150 -3.49 -15.75 -36.14
N PHE A 151 -3.48 -16.20 -34.88
CA PHE A 151 -4.36 -17.25 -34.38
C PHE A 151 -5.68 -16.73 -33.81
N TYR A 152 -5.80 -15.42 -33.59
CA TYR A 152 -6.97 -14.84 -32.93
C TYR A 152 -8.14 -14.59 -33.88
N LYS A 153 -9.34 -14.97 -33.42
CA LYS A 153 -10.61 -14.60 -34.06
C LYS A 153 -10.98 -13.19 -33.64
N LEU A 154 -10.80 -12.24 -34.55
CA LEU A 154 -11.11 -10.83 -34.34
C LEU A 154 -12.57 -10.56 -34.70
N LYS A 155 -13.41 -10.26 -33.70
CA LYS A 155 -14.77 -9.79 -33.92
C LYS A 155 -14.79 -8.28 -34.15
N THR A 156 -15.69 -7.82 -35.00
CA THR A 156 -15.93 -6.40 -35.22
C THR A 156 -16.62 -5.78 -34.01
N PRO A 157 -16.30 -4.51 -33.67
CA PRO A 157 -16.92 -3.81 -32.55
C PRO A 157 -18.44 -3.75 -32.71
N LYS A 158 -19.17 -4.14 -31.65
CA LYS A 158 -20.64 -4.07 -31.57
C LYS A 158 -21.08 -2.75 -30.92
N ARG A 159 -22.35 -2.37 -31.13
CA ARG A 159 -22.97 -1.17 -30.56
C ARG A 159 -22.71 -1.03 -29.05
N ASN A 160 -22.35 0.16 -28.59
CA ASN A 160 -21.98 0.41 -27.22
C ASN A 160 -23.19 0.46 -26.28
N ILE A 161 -23.43 -0.63 -25.57
CA ILE A 161 -24.54 -0.80 -24.63
C ILE A 161 -24.49 0.24 -23.50
N ILE A 162 -23.31 0.60 -22.97
CA ILE A 162 -23.17 1.55 -21.87
C ILE A 162 -23.64 2.96 -22.29
N LEU A 163 -23.28 3.39 -23.50
CA LEU A 163 -23.75 4.68 -24.05
C LEU A 163 -25.26 4.69 -24.32
N GLU A 164 -25.84 3.55 -24.71
CA GLU A 164 -27.29 3.43 -24.86
C GLU A 164 -28.01 3.46 -23.51
N PHE A 165 -27.47 2.76 -22.52
CA PHE A 165 -27.99 2.69 -21.17
C PHE A 165 -28.02 4.09 -20.54
N SER A 166 -26.95 4.89 -20.69
CA SER A 166 -26.87 6.25 -20.18
C SER A 166 -27.82 7.21 -20.93
N LYS A 167 -27.90 7.13 -22.27
CA LYS A 167 -28.85 7.93 -23.08
C LYS A 167 -30.31 7.61 -22.74
N CYS A 168 -30.65 6.34 -22.56
CA CYS A 168 -31.98 5.90 -22.19
C CYS A 168 -32.36 6.38 -20.78
N SER A 169 -31.46 6.20 -19.81
CA SER A 169 -31.66 6.67 -18.43
C SER A 169 -31.84 8.19 -18.37
N TRP A 170 -30.98 8.95 -19.05
CA TRP A 170 -31.07 10.40 -19.13
C TRP A 170 -32.37 10.87 -19.79
N TYR A 171 -32.78 10.22 -20.88
CA TYR A 171 -34.03 10.53 -21.58
C TYR A 171 -35.26 10.25 -20.71
N ALA A 172 -35.29 9.10 -20.01
CA ALA A 172 -36.36 8.74 -19.07
C ALA A 172 -36.48 9.77 -17.93
N VAL A 173 -35.37 10.14 -17.29
CA VAL A 173 -35.33 11.13 -16.20
C VAL A 173 -35.79 12.50 -16.71
N ARG A 174 -35.23 12.98 -17.82
CA ARG A 174 -35.59 14.30 -18.40
C ARG A 174 -37.08 14.38 -18.74
N LYS A 175 -37.66 13.29 -19.25
CA LYS A 175 -39.08 13.24 -19.60
C LYS A 175 -39.99 13.12 -18.38
N LYS A 176 -39.57 12.38 -17.34
CA LYS A 176 -40.24 12.36 -16.03
C LYS A 176 -40.29 13.77 -15.41
N CYS A 177 -39.17 14.50 -15.43
CA CYS A 177 -39.11 15.88 -14.93
C CYS A 177 -40.00 16.86 -15.73
N LYS A 178 -40.12 16.68 -17.05
CA LYS A 178 -40.96 17.54 -17.91
C LYS A 178 -42.45 17.19 -17.91
N LYS A 179 -42.83 15.91 -17.74
CA LYS A 179 -44.23 15.45 -17.72
C LYS A 179 -44.67 15.13 -16.28
N SER A 180 -44.78 16.16 -15.43
CA SER A 180 -45.37 16.02 -14.08
C SER A 180 -46.91 15.86 -14.09
N LYS A 181 -47.58 16.10 -15.23
CA LYS A 181 -49.06 16.12 -15.36
C LYS A 181 -49.65 15.08 -16.34
N SER A 182 -49.12 13.86 -16.43
CA SER A 182 -49.74 12.79 -17.24
C SER A 182 -50.74 11.95 -16.44
N ARG A 183 -51.93 11.68 -17.01
CA ARG A 183 -53.04 10.92 -16.40
C ARG A 183 -52.74 9.44 -16.13
N ARG A 184 -51.70 8.86 -16.73
CA ARG A 184 -51.23 7.49 -16.46
C ARG A 184 -49.80 7.56 -15.95
N LYS A 185 -49.61 7.34 -14.65
CA LYS A 185 -48.27 7.17 -14.05
C LYS A 185 -47.78 5.77 -14.42
N PRO A 186 -46.69 5.62 -15.18
CA PRO A 186 -46.11 4.30 -15.38
C PRO A 186 -45.59 3.75 -14.04
N GLU A 187 -45.62 2.42 -13.89
CA GLU A 187 -45.20 1.73 -12.65
C GLU A 187 -43.70 1.97 -12.35
N HIS A 188 -42.86 2.08 -13.38
CA HIS A 188 -41.44 2.32 -13.22
C HIS A 188 -40.98 3.57 -14.00
N TRP A 189 -40.01 4.31 -13.45
CA TRP A 189 -39.54 5.57 -14.03
C TRP A 189 -38.92 5.41 -15.43
N LEU A 190 -38.33 4.26 -15.74
CA LEU A 190 -37.76 3.95 -17.05
C LEU A 190 -38.81 3.85 -18.17
N ASP A 191 -40.08 3.56 -17.86
CA ASP A 191 -41.09 3.34 -18.89
C ASP A 191 -41.42 4.61 -19.69
N HIS A 192 -41.03 5.78 -19.18
CA HIS A 192 -41.09 7.03 -19.94
C HIS A 192 -40.24 7.00 -21.22
N ALA A 193 -39.24 6.12 -21.31
CA ALA A 193 -38.38 5.97 -22.48
C ALA A 193 -38.94 5.06 -23.58
N LYS A 194 -40.12 4.44 -23.38
CA LYS A 194 -40.74 3.47 -24.32
C LYS A 194 -40.93 4.02 -25.74
N ASP A 195 -41.12 5.33 -25.87
CA ASP A 195 -41.35 5.98 -27.17
C ASP A 195 -40.10 6.00 -28.08
N LYS A 196 -38.89 5.82 -27.52
CA LYS A 196 -37.62 5.99 -28.25
C LYS A 196 -36.70 4.77 -28.20
N PHE A 197 -36.82 3.93 -27.18
CA PHE A 197 -35.94 2.78 -26.96
C PHE A 197 -36.71 1.47 -26.98
N ASP A 198 -36.04 0.39 -27.37
CA ASP A 198 -36.61 -0.95 -27.43
C ASP A 198 -37.09 -1.41 -26.05
N TRP A 199 -38.24 -2.09 -26.02
CA TRP A 199 -38.85 -2.59 -24.79
C TRP A 199 -37.97 -3.60 -24.07
N LYS A 200 -37.25 -4.44 -24.83
CA LYS A 200 -36.30 -5.41 -24.25
C LYS A 200 -35.18 -4.72 -23.48
N LEU A 201 -34.59 -3.67 -24.07
CA LEU A 201 -33.56 -2.86 -23.41
C LEU A 201 -34.09 -2.25 -22.10
N ILE A 202 -35.30 -1.70 -22.11
CA ILE A 202 -35.92 -1.09 -20.93
C ILE A 202 -36.12 -2.13 -19.80
N GLN A 203 -36.55 -3.34 -20.14
CA GLN A 203 -36.71 -4.43 -19.17
C GLN A 203 -35.37 -4.90 -18.60
N ASP A 204 -34.37 -5.11 -19.46
CA ASP A 204 -33.01 -5.46 -19.03
C ASP A 204 -32.42 -4.39 -18.11
N MET A 205 -32.64 -3.11 -18.43
CA MET A 205 -32.21 -1.99 -17.58
C MET A 205 -32.89 -1.99 -16.20
N LYS A 206 -34.18 -2.32 -16.11
CA LYS A 206 -34.89 -2.43 -14.81
C LYS A 206 -34.25 -3.50 -13.93
N ILE A 207 -33.92 -4.66 -14.51
CA ILE A 207 -33.24 -5.75 -13.81
C ILE A 207 -31.86 -5.29 -13.32
N VAL A 208 -31.09 -4.60 -14.18
CA VAL A 208 -29.77 -4.06 -13.80
C VAL A 208 -29.87 -3.06 -12.64
N PHE A 209 -30.85 -2.15 -12.65
CA PHE A 209 -31.06 -1.22 -11.53
C PHE A 209 -31.44 -1.93 -10.23
N ALA A 210 -32.23 -3.01 -10.30
CA ALA A 210 -32.54 -3.83 -9.13
C ALA A 210 -31.30 -4.55 -8.59
N ILE A 211 -30.43 -5.07 -9.47
CA ILE A 211 -29.15 -5.69 -9.08
C ILE A 211 -28.20 -4.65 -8.47
N LEU A 212 -28.13 -3.44 -9.04
CA LEU A 212 -27.32 -2.34 -8.49
C LEU A 212 -27.75 -1.99 -7.06
N LEU A 213 -29.05 -1.98 -6.77
CA LEU A 213 -29.56 -1.76 -5.42
C LEU A 213 -29.11 -2.88 -4.46
N LEU A 214 -29.13 -4.14 -4.92
CA LEU A 214 -28.64 -5.29 -4.14
C LEU A 214 -27.13 -5.20 -3.87
N PHE A 215 -26.37 -4.54 -4.74
CA PHE A 215 -24.91 -4.37 -4.63
C PHE A 215 -24.48 -3.18 -3.77
N VAL A 216 -25.40 -2.33 -3.29
CA VAL A 216 -25.09 -1.17 -2.43
C VAL A 216 -24.27 -1.51 -1.18
N PRO A 217 -24.42 -2.67 -0.52
CA PRO A 217 -23.56 -3.04 0.61
C PRO A 217 -22.13 -3.49 0.23
N LEU A 218 -21.89 -3.91 -1.02
CA LEU A 218 -20.59 -4.45 -1.44
C LEU A 218 -19.41 -3.48 -1.31
N PRO A 219 -19.54 -2.16 -1.56
CA PRO A 219 -18.48 -1.19 -1.28
C PRO A 219 -17.94 -1.24 0.15
N ILE A 220 -18.77 -1.56 1.15
CA ILE A 220 -18.33 -1.71 2.55
C ILE A 220 -17.44 -2.95 2.70
N PHE A 221 -17.81 -4.06 2.04
CA PHE A 221 -16.96 -5.25 2.03
C PHE A 221 -15.61 -4.96 1.36
N TRP A 222 -15.62 -4.29 0.20
CA TRP A 222 -14.38 -3.96 -0.52
C TRP A 222 -13.51 -2.93 0.21
N SER A 223 -14.11 -1.98 0.96
CA SER A 223 -13.33 -1.05 1.77
C SER A 223 -12.61 -1.72 2.93
N LEU A 224 -13.16 -2.81 3.47
CA LEU A 224 -12.48 -3.67 4.43
C LEU A 224 -11.43 -4.54 3.75
N PHE A 225 -11.78 -5.24 2.68
CA PHE A 225 -10.87 -6.16 1.99
C PHE A 225 -9.60 -5.46 1.46
N ASP A 226 -9.73 -4.29 0.82
CA ASP A 226 -8.59 -3.55 0.26
C ASP A 226 -7.64 -2.99 1.35
N GLN A 227 -8.05 -2.93 2.62
CA GLN A 227 -7.16 -2.53 3.72
C GLN A 227 -6.11 -3.59 4.07
N GLN A 228 -6.31 -4.85 3.66
CA GLN A 228 -5.29 -5.90 3.78
C GLN A 228 -3.98 -5.49 3.08
N GLY A 229 -4.10 -4.75 1.97
CA GLY A 229 -2.95 -4.28 1.18
C GLY A 229 -2.09 -3.20 1.87
N SER A 230 -2.61 -2.57 2.91
CA SER A 230 -2.01 -1.37 3.53
C SER A 230 -1.95 -1.49 5.05
N ARG A 231 -3.09 -1.32 5.74
CA ARG A 231 -3.17 -1.30 7.21
C ARG A 231 -2.63 -2.57 7.85
N TRP A 232 -2.95 -3.73 7.29
CA TRP A 232 -2.46 -5.01 7.81
C TRP A 232 -0.97 -5.19 7.55
N THR A 233 -0.45 -4.68 6.42
CA THR A 233 0.99 -4.66 6.15
C THR A 233 1.74 -3.80 7.18
N PHE A 234 1.21 -2.62 7.52
CA PHE A 234 1.80 -1.75 8.56
C PHE A 234 1.74 -2.40 9.94
N GLN A 235 0.60 -3.00 10.30
CA GLN A 235 0.47 -3.76 11.54
C GLN A 235 1.49 -4.91 11.59
N ALA A 236 1.63 -5.68 10.51
CA ALA A 236 2.61 -6.76 10.39
C ALA A 236 4.07 -6.25 10.48
N ALA A 237 4.35 -5.01 10.07
CA ALA A 237 5.67 -4.40 10.22
C ALA A 237 6.07 -4.18 11.69
N HIS A 238 5.11 -4.11 12.60
CA HIS A 238 5.36 -4.01 14.04
C HIS A 238 5.30 -5.37 14.78
N MET A 239 4.89 -6.44 14.11
CA MET A 239 4.81 -7.79 14.70
C MET A 239 6.11 -8.57 14.53
N ASP A 240 6.36 -9.60 15.34
CA ASP A 240 7.43 -10.56 15.06
C ASP A 240 7.12 -11.35 13.77
N GLY A 241 8.08 -11.36 12.85
CA GLY A 241 7.97 -12.02 11.54
C GLY A 241 8.71 -13.34 11.48
N ASN A 242 9.30 -13.81 12.58
CA ASN A 242 10.00 -15.08 12.62
C ASN A 242 9.02 -16.25 12.80
N ILE A 243 8.82 -17.04 11.75
CA ILE A 243 8.00 -18.25 11.79
C ILE A 243 8.89 -19.45 11.51
N LEU A 244 9.04 -20.34 12.50
CA LEU A 244 9.79 -21.60 12.37
C LEU A 244 11.22 -21.42 11.83
N GLY A 245 11.89 -20.30 12.17
CA GLY A 245 13.24 -19.96 11.71
C GLY A 245 13.31 -19.28 10.35
N ILE A 246 12.17 -19.08 9.68
CA ILE A 246 12.06 -18.32 8.43
C ILE A 246 11.55 -16.92 8.76
N GLN A 247 12.31 -15.91 8.35
CA GLN A 247 11.93 -14.52 8.54
C GLN A 247 11.01 -14.06 7.41
N ILE A 248 9.73 -13.87 7.70
CA ILE A 248 8.71 -13.39 6.76
C ILE A 248 8.72 -11.86 6.74
N VAL A 249 8.77 -11.28 5.53
CA VAL A 249 8.68 -9.83 5.33
C VAL A 249 7.21 -9.41 5.46
N PRO A 250 6.88 -8.25 6.07
CA PRO A 250 5.49 -7.83 6.28
C PRO A 250 4.61 -7.86 5.03
N ASP A 251 5.15 -7.45 3.87
CA ASP A 251 4.42 -7.46 2.59
C ASP A 251 4.01 -8.88 2.13
N GLN A 252 4.75 -9.90 2.55
CA GLN A 252 4.47 -11.31 2.22
C GLN A 252 3.25 -11.86 2.98
N MET A 253 2.75 -11.16 4.00
CA MET A 253 1.50 -11.55 4.69
C MET A 253 0.32 -11.68 3.71
N GLN A 254 0.33 -10.91 2.62
CA GLN A 254 -0.72 -10.94 1.60
C GLN A 254 -0.79 -12.27 0.83
N VAL A 255 0.29 -13.08 0.84
CA VAL A 255 0.35 -14.41 0.22
C VAL A 255 -0.73 -15.35 0.77
N ILE A 256 -1.12 -15.15 2.04
CA ILE A 256 -2.16 -15.96 2.69
C ILE A 256 -3.48 -15.89 1.93
N ASN A 257 -3.80 -14.76 1.31
CA ASN A 257 -5.08 -14.58 0.61
C ASN A 257 -5.23 -15.52 -0.61
N PRO A 258 -4.39 -15.46 -1.66
CA PRO A 258 -4.50 -16.39 -2.79
C PRO A 258 -4.29 -17.85 -2.37
N ALA A 259 -3.45 -18.13 -1.37
CA ALA A 259 -3.28 -19.48 -0.83
C ALA A 259 -4.58 -20.02 -0.22
N MET A 260 -5.23 -19.21 0.64
CA MET A 260 -6.51 -19.55 1.24
C MET A 260 -7.61 -19.68 0.18
N VAL A 261 -7.64 -18.83 -0.84
CA VAL A 261 -8.62 -18.94 -1.93
C VAL A 261 -8.48 -20.28 -2.68
N LEU A 262 -7.26 -20.69 -3.01
CA LEU A 262 -6.99 -21.97 -3.68
C LEU A 262 -7.40 -23.19 -2.85
N VAL A 263 -7.28 -23.11 -1.53
CA VAL A 263 -7.69 -24.20 -0.60
C VAL A 263 -9.18 -24.15 -0.27
N LEU A 264 -9.72 -22.97 0.01
CA LEU A 264 -11.09 -22.80 0.49
C LEU A 264 -12.13 -23.01 -0.60
N ILE A 265 -11.86 -22.67 -1.86
CA ILE A 265 -12.83 -22.93 -2.95
C ILE A 265 -13.21 -24.41 -3.07
N PRO A 266 -12.28 -25.36 -3.24
CA PRO A 266 -12.64 -26.77 -3.34
C PRO A 266 -13.25 -27.30 -2.03
N VAL A 267 -12.83 -26.80 -0.87
CA VAL A 267 -13.44 -27.16 0.42
C VAL A 267 -14.89 -26.68 0.49
N PHE A 268 -15.17 -25.45 0.07
CA PHE A 268 -16.52 -24.90 0.10
C PHE A 268 -17.42 -25.58 -0.91
N ASP A 269 -16.95 -25.78 -2.14
CA ASP A 269 -17.74 -26.39 -3.21
C ASP A 269 -18.01 -27.88 -3.00
N LYS A 270 -17.03 -28.66 -2.50
CA LYS A 270 -17.17 -30.12 -2.34
C LYS A 270 -17.67 -30.55 -0.97
N ILE A 271 -17.41 -29.78 0.09
CA ILE A 271 -17.68 -30.19 1.46
C ILE A 271 -18.74 -29.28 2.09
N LEU A 272 -18.47 -27.97 2.15
CA LEU A 272 -19.29 -27.05 2.94
C LEU A 272 -20.68 -26.84 2.35
N TYR A 273 -20.78 -26.45 1.07
CA TYR A 273 -22.08 -26.20 0.45
C TYR A 273 -22.96 -27.45 0.35
N PRO A 274 -22.46 -28.63 -0.07
CA PRO A 274 -23.27 -29.85 -0.04
C PRO A 274 -23.74 -30.24 1.38
N CYS A 275 -22.92 -29.99 2.41
CA CYS A 275 -23.30 -30.22 3.80
C CYS A 275 -24.37 -29.23 4.27
N CYS A 276 -24.21 -27.93 3.97
CA CYS A 276 -25.19 -26.91 4.30
C CYS A 276 -26.53 -27.13 3.59
N GLU A 277 -26.50 -27.61 2.35
CA GLU A 277 -27.71 -27.98 1.60
C GLU A 277 -28.48 -29.11 2.28
N LYS A 278 -27.77 -30.14 2.80
CA LYS A 278 -28.38 -31.22 3.61
C LYS A 278 -29.01 -30.69 4.91
N LEU A 279 -28.42 -29.65 5.51
CA LEU A 279 -28.91 -29.01 6.74
C LEU A 279 -29.95 -27.91 6.49
N ASN A 280 -30.40 -27.72 5.24
CA ASN A 280 -31.30 -26.64 4.82
C ASN A 280 -30.80 -25.20 5.12
N CYS A 281 -29.51 -25.01 5.36
CA CYS A 281 -28.88 -23.70 5.58
C CYS A 281 -28.16 -23.22 4.31
N LEU A 282 -27.96 -21.91 4.13
CA LEU A 282 -27.12 -21.32 3.05
C LEU A 282 -27.51 -21.65 1.59
N LYS A 283 -28.80 -21.90 1.34
CA LYS A 283 -29.33 -22.20 -0.01
C LYS A 283 -29.22 -21.02 -0.99
N ASN A 284 -29.48 -19.80 -0.53
CA ASN A 284 -29.53 -18.62 -1.38
C ASN A 284 -28.14 -17.97 -1.53
N PRO A 285 -27.74 -17.51 -2.73
CA PRO A 285 -26.51 -16.73 -2.92
C PRO A 285 -26.44 -15.49 -2.02
N LEU A 286 -27.60 -14.86 -1.74
CA LEU A 286 -27.67 -13.72 -0.82
C LEU A 286 -27.25 -14.08 0.62
N HIS A 287 -27.58 -15.28 1.11
CA HIS A 287 -27.13 -15.72 2.44
C HIS A 287 -25.61 -15.85 2.48
N ARG A 288 -25.01 -16.38 1.41
CA ARG A 288 -23.55 -16.51 1.29
C ARG A 288 -22.88 -15.14 1.28
N MET A 289 -23.45 -14.17 0.55
CA MET A 289 -22.98 -12.77 0.56
C MET A 289 -23.09 -12.14 1.94
N ALA A 290 -24.20 -12.34 2.66
CA ALA A 290 -24.40 -11.77 3.99
C ALA A 290 -23.41 -12.35 5.03
N ILE A 291 -23.23 -13.67 5.05
CA ILE A 291 -22.25 -14.32 5.95
C ILE A 291 -20.82 -13.90 5.61
N GLY A 292 -20.48 -13.79 4.32
CA GLY A 292 -19.18 -13.24 3.88
C GLY A 292 -18.94 -11.82 4.40
N GLY A 293 -19.95 -10.96 4.35
CA GLY A 293 -19.87 -9.61 4.92
C GLY A 293 -19.68 -9.60 6.45
N LEU A 294 -20.44 -10.43 7.17
CA LEU A 294 -20.35 -10.54 8.63
C LEU A 294 -18.98 -11.08 9.09
N THR A 295 -18.47 -12.11 8.41
CA THR A 295 -17.15 -12.69 8.70
C THR A 295 -16.02 -11.71 8.41
N ALA A 296 -16.12 -10.90 7.34
CA ALA A 296 -15.19 -9.80 7.10
C ALA A 296 -15.22 -8.76 8.25
N GLY A 297 -16.40 -8.42 8.76
CA GLY A 297 -16.54 -7.55 9.93
C GLY A 297 -15.85 -8.12 11.18
N LEU A 298 -16.07 -9.41 11.47
CA LEU A 298 -15.42 -10.11 12.58
C LEU A 298 -13.89 -10.15 12.44
N ALA A 299 -13.36 -10.32 11.22
CA ALA A 299 -11.93 -10.28 10.97
C ALA A 299 -11.32 -8.92 11.33
N PHE A 300 -12.03 -7.82 11.08
CA PHE A 300 -11.59 -6.48 11.47
C PHE A 300 -11.65 -6.23 12.97
N VAL A 301 -12.64 -6.81 13.67
CA VAL A 301 -12.69 -6.79 15.13
C VAL A 301 -11.47 -7.50 15.72
N ALA A 302 -11.11 -8.68 15.19
CA ALA A 302 -9.92 -9.41 15.60
C ALA A 302 -8.62 -8.62 15.34
N ALA A 303 -8.50 -7.99 14.16
CA ALA A 303 -7.36 -7.11 13.83
C ALA A 303 -7.26 -5.89 14.77
N GLY A 304 -8.40 -5.32 15.18
CA GLY A 304 -8.45 -4.22 16.14
C GLY A 304 -7.99 -4.64 17.54
N PHE A 305 -8.40 -5.82 18.02
CA PHE A 305 -7.89 -6.36 19.29
C PHE A 305 -6.38 -6.61 19.25
N LEU A 306 -5.85 -7.09 18.13
CA LEU A 306 -4.42 -7.27 17.93
C LEU A 306 -3.67 -5.93 18.02
N GLU A 307 -4.21 -4.86 17.43
CA GLU A 307 -3.60 -3.52 17.50
C GLU A 307 -3.52 -2.99 18.94
N LEU A 308 -4.57 -3.20 19.76
CA LEU A 308 -4.56 -2.79 21.18
C LEU A 308 -3.47 -3.50 22.01
N VAL A 309 -3.08 -4.71 21.60
CA VAL A 309 -1.96 -5.42 22.23
C VAL A 309 -0.62 -4.87 21.73
N LEU A 310 -0.51 -4.58 20.43
CA LEU A 310 0.69 -4.03 19.82
C LEU A 310 1.01 -2.61 20.30
N GLU A 311 0.00 -1.77 20.53
CA GLU A 311 0.18 -0.39 20.99
C GLU A 311 0.99 -0.31 22.29
N LYS A 312 0.90 -1.33 23.15
CA LYS A 312 1.71 -1.43 24.39
C LYS A 312 3.21 -1.58 24.13
N THR A 313 3.59 -2.01 22.93
CA THR A 313 4.99 -2.20 22.52
C THR A 313 5.55 -1.03 21.72
N TYR A 314 4.69 -0.07 21.32
CA TYR A 314 5.13 1.08 20.55
C TYR A 314 5.95 2.04 21.41
N PRO A 315 6.98 2.72 20.83
CA PRO A 315 7.70 3.74 21.55
C PRO A 315 6.75 4.89 21.92
N ALA A 316 6.74 5.26 23.19
CA ALA A 316 5.91 6.36 23.69
C ALA A 316 6.43 7.70 23.16
N LEU A 317 5.84 8.18 22.07
CA LEU A 317 6.14 9.50 21.51
C LEU A 317 5.57 10.61 22.42
N PRO A 318 6.24 11.77 22.52
CA PRO A 318 5.74 12.89 23.31
C PRO A 318 4.39 13.40 22.76
N ALA A 319 3.52 13.84 23.68
CA ALA A 319 2.17 14.30 23.35
C ALA A 319 2.18 15.58 22.47
N LYS A 320 0.99 15.95 21.95
CA LYS A 320 0.81 17.21 21.20
C LYS A 320 1.31 18.41 22.05
N ASN A 321 2.01 19.35 21.42
CA ASN A 321 2.73 20.47 22.06
C ASN A 321 3.90 20.07 23.00
N HIS A 322 4.40 18.83 22.92
CA HIS A 322 5.56 18.40 23.69
C HIS A 322 6.61 17.76 22.78
N GLY A 323 7.87 17.87 23.18
CA GLY A 323 9.02 17.17 22.59
C GLY A 323 9.81 16.44 23.68
N SER A 324 10.75 15.60 23.28
CA SER A 324 11.67 14.91 24.19
C SER A 324 13.11 15.07 23.73
N VAL A 325 14.04 15.17 24.67
CA VAL A 325 15.49 15.23 24.38
C VAL A 325 16.23 14.18 25.18
N ASN A 326 17.05 13.40 24.49
CA ASN A 326 18.02 12.50 25.10
C ASN A 326 19.41 13.12 25.05
N VAL A 327 20.14 13.06 26.16
CA VAL A 327 21.52 13.51 26.25
C VAL A 327 22.40 12.34 26.66
N ILE A 328 23.43 12.04 25.87
CA ILE A 328 24.38 10.95 26.11
C ILE A 328 25.72 11.54 26.53
N ASN A 329 26.24 11.13 27.68
CA ASN A 329 27.57 11.50 28.12
C ASN A 329 28.60 10.47 27.63
N SER A 330 29.45 10.84 26.66
CA SER A 330 30.57 9.99 26.21
C SER A 330 31.89 10.25 26.95
N LEU A 331 31.91 11.22 27.87
CA LEU A 331 33.10 11.58 28.64
C LEU A 331 33.33 10.55 29.77
N PRO A 332 34.61 10.30 30.16
CA PRO A 332 34.94 9.40 31.26
C PRO A 332 34.65 9.99 32.66
N CYS A 333 34.03 11.18 32.75
CA CYS A 333 33.65 11.83 34.00
C CYS A 333 32.17 12.23 34.03
N SER A 334 31.64 12.41 35.24
CA SER A 334 30.28 12.91 35.43
C SER A 334 30.19 14.39 35.06
N ILE A 335 29.18 14.72 34.27
CA ILE A 335 28.86 16.09 33.87
C ILE A 335 27.57 16.57 34.53
N THR A 336 27.43 17.88 34.70
CA THR A 336 26.20 18.50 35.18
C THR A 336 25.52 19.24 34.06
N ILE A 337 24.25 18.93 33.81
CA ILE A 337 23.43 19.54 32.77
C ILE A 337 22.44 20.52 33.44
N ILE A 338 22.39 21.73 32.92
CA ILE A 338 21.46 22.79 33.32
C ILE A 338 20.64 23.13 32.08
N SER A 339 19.33 22.89 32.14
CA SER A 339 18.40 23.16 31.05
C SER A 339 17.41 24.26 31.40
N GLU A 340 17.08 25.11 30.42
CA GLU A 340 16.06 26.15 30.56
C GLU A 340 14.65 25.60 30.85
N PHE A 341 14.37 24.34 30.51
CA PHE A 341 13.06 23.73 30.69
C PHE A 341 12.91 22.95 32.01
N SER A 342 14.00 22.41 32.59
CA SER A 342 13.91 21.62 33.83
C SER A 342 14.28 22.43 35.06
N TRP A 343 15.03 23.54 34.93
CA TRP A 343 15.54 24.39 36.02
C TRP A 343 16.31 23.68 37.16
N ILE A 344 16.49 22.36 37.07
CA ILE A 344 17.14 21.49 38.04
C ILE A 344 18.48 21.05 37.47
N MET A 345 19.52 21.10 38.31
CA MET A 345 20.84 20.56 37.98
C MET A 345 20.77 19.03 37.98
N GLN A 346 20.98 18.40 36.83
CA GLN A 346 21.03 16.94 36.72
C GLN A 346 22.46 16.47 36.48
N VAL A 347 22.91 15.52 37.29
CA VAL A 347 24.23 14.90 37.16
C VAL A 347 24.11 13.68 36.27
N LEU A 348 24.93 13.61 35.22
CA LEU A 348 24.98 12.52 34.27
C LEU A 348 26.35 11.85 34.33
N ASP A 349 26.39 10.61 34.79
CA ASP A 349 27.64 9.84 34.88
C ASP A 349 28.20 9.47 33.51
N ALA A 350 29.46 9.03 33.49
CA ALA A 350 30.13 8.54 32.31
C ALA A 350 29.34 7.40 31.62
N SER A 351 29.22 7.48 30.30
CA SER A 351 28.55 6.50 29.43
C SER A 351 27.05 6.27 29.74
N LYS A 352 26.40 7.18 30.47
CA LYS A 352 24.95 7.12 30.73
C LYS A 352 24.15 8.05 29.82
N ILE A 353 22.86 7.74 29.70
CA ILE A 353 21.87 8.49 28.94
C ILE A 353 20.90 9.15 29.92
N LEU A 354 20.64 10.45 29.72
CA LEU A 354 19.62 11.21 30.42
C LEU A 354 18.48 11.52 29.47
N ARG A 355 17.24 11.18 29.86
CA ARG A 355 16.05 11.42 29.04
C ARG A 355 15.19 12.51 29.66
N PHE A 356 15.02 13.61 28.94
CA PHE A 356 14.08 14.67 29.29
C PHE A 356 12.80 14.49 28.47
N GLN A 357 11.74 14.07 29.14
CA GLN A 357 10.43 13.82 28.52
C GLN A 357 9.47 14.98 28.77
N ASN A 358 8.49 15.13 27.88
CA ASN A 358 7.39 16.10 27.99
C ASN A 358 7.87 17.56 28.15
N ILE A 359 8.83 17.98 27.32
CA ILE A 359 9.25 19.38 27.26
C ILE A 359 8.21 20.16 26.43
N PRO A 360 7.62 21.25 26.94
CA PRO A 360 6.64 22.02 26.18
C PRO A 360 7.30 22.58 24.90
N CYS A 361 6.71 22.37 23.73
CA CYS A 361 7.23 22.86 22.45
C CYS A 361 6.09 23.21 21.49
N HIS A 362 6.08 24.43 20.97
CA HIS A 362 5.17 24.84 19.90
C HIS A 362 5.87 24.84 18.54
N ASN A 363 5.57 23.82 17.72
CA ASN A 363 6.11 23.59 16.38
C ASN A 363 7.64 23.39 16.35
N ARG A 364 8.39 24.46 16.60
CA ARG A 364 9.85 24.46 16.69
C ARG A 364 10.29 25.47 17.75
N THR A 365 10.80 24.98 18.87
CA THR A 365 11.28 25.83 19.98
C THR A 365 12.75 25.58 20.25
N ARG A 366 13.44 26.66 20.62
CA ARG A 366 14.87 26.64 20.88
C ARG A 366 15.10 26.69 22.38
N TYR A 367 15.82 25.73 22.89
CA TYR A 367 16.23 25.65 24.30
C TYR A 367 17.75 25.67 24.40
N THR A 368 18.26 26.39 25.40
CA THR A 368 19.69 26.36 25.73
C THR A 368 19.95 25.31 26.82
N LEU A 369 20.98 24.49 26.59
CA LEU A 369 21.51 23.53 27.56
C LEU A 369 22.93 23.98 27.92
N GLU A 370 23.18 24.25 29.19
CA GLU A 370 24.52 24.51 29.74
C GLU A 370 25.07 23.24 30.39
N ILE A 371 26.20 22.76 29.90
CA ILE A 371 26.91 21.59 30.41
C ILE A 371 28.12 22.07 31.18
N ARG A 372 28.32 21.51 32.38
CA ARG A 372 29.47 21.74 33.23
C ARG A 372 30.21 20.43 33.45
N ALA A 373 31.50 20.42 33.15
CA ALA A 373 32.37 19.27 33.39
C ALA A 373 33.60 19.69 34.23
N PRO A 374 34.14 18.80 35.07
CA PRO A 374 35.35 19.09 35.83
C PRO A 374 36.57 19.23 34.89
N ILE A 375 37.48 20.18 35.17
CA ILE A 375 38.72 20.41 34.38
C ILE A 375 39.53 19.13 34.23
N LYS A 376 39.54 18.28 35.26
CA LYS A 376 40.19 16.98 35.24
C LYS A 376 39.12 15.90 35.08
N CYS A 377 39.03 15.35 33.88
CA CYS A 377 38.09 14.31 33.50
C CYS A 377 38.90 13.01 33.33
N ASP A 378 39.10 12.30 34.45
CA ASP A 378 39.97 11.12 34.52
C ASP A 378 41.42 11.41 34.05
N HIS A 379 41.86 10.83 32.93
CA HIS A 379 43.17 11.07 32.31
C HIS A 379 43.23 12.30 31.39
N ILE A 380 42.09 12.95 31.12
CA ILE A 380 41.96 14.04 30.16
C ILE A 380 41.83 15.38 30.88
N ARG A 381 42.53 16.41 30.39
CA ARG A 381 42.41 17.79 30.90
C ARG A 381 41.62 18.64 29.91
N LEU A 382 40.50 19.18 30.35
CA LEU A 382 39.61 20.02 29.55
C LEU A 382 40.07 21.48 29.56
N ASN A 383 39.98 22.15 28.42
CA ASN A 383 40.34 23.57 28.30
C ASN A 383 39.25 24.51 28.87
N LYS A 384 38.00 24.07 28.89
CA LYS A 384 36.85 24.83 29.41
C LYS A 384 35.96 23.94 30.26
N GLU A 385 35.53 24.47 31.41
CA GLU A 385 34.58 23.79 32.31
C GLU A 385 33.14 23.88 31.82
N ARG A 386 32.82 24.88 31.00
CA ARG A 386 31.43 25.21 30.63
C ARG A 386 31.27 25.22 29.12
N PHE A 387 30.22 24.54 28.65
CA PHE A 387 29.81 24.52 27.26
C PHE A 387 28.31 24.79 27.17
N LYS A 388 27.89 25.63 26.21
CA LYS A 388 26.48 25.91 25.95
C LYS A 388 26.12 25.36 24.58
N MET A 389 25.09 24.54 24.52
CA MET A 389 24.51 24.06 23.27
C MET A 389 23.08 24.55 23.14
N THR A 390 22.63 24.61 21.89
CA THR A 390 21.26 24.97 21.54
C THR A 390 20.55 23.72 21.04
N ALA A 391 19.56 23.24 21.78
CA ALA A 391 18.67 22.18 21.33
C ALA A 391 17.46 22.79 20.62
N ILE A 392 17.19 22.33 19.40
CA ILE A 392 15.99 22.73 18.66
C ILE A 392 15.01 21.58 18.77
N LEU A 393 13.99 21.75 19.59
CA LEU A 393 12.94 20.78 19.80
C LEU A 393 11.83 20.99 18.78
N GLU A 394 11.39 19.89 18.18
CA GLU A 394 10.22 19.83 17.33
C GLU A 394 9.10 19.01 17.98
N GLU A 395 7.86 19.39 17.69
CA GLU A 395 6.69 18.70 18.27
C GLU A 395 6.66 17.22 17.84
N ARG A 396 6.36 16.31 18.79
CA ARG A 396 6.29 14.84 18.56
C ARG A 396 7.59 14.19 18.11
N LYS A 397 8.72 14.86 18.26
CA LYS A 397 10.05 14.29 18.00
C LYS A 397 10.83 14.06 19.30
N GLU A 398 11.72 13.08 19.22
CA GLU A 398 12.70 12.77 20.25
C GLU A 398 14.10 12.95 19.63
N ASP A 399 14.76 14.05 20.01
CA ASP A 399 16.09 14.37 19.51
C ASP A 399 17.15 13.85 20.48
N THR A 400 18.25 13.31 19.97
CA THR A 400 19.36 12.81 20.80
C THR A 400 20.62 13.63 20.55
N PHE A 401 21.22 14.12 21.63
CA PHE A 401 22.49 14.85 21.63
C PHE A 401 23.56 14.01 22.34
N ILE A 402 24.74 13.96 21.74
CA ILE A 402 25.91 13.30 22.31
C ILE A 402 26.92 14.37 22.70
N ILE A 403 27.38 14.31 23.94
CA ILE A 403 28.43 15.17 24.45
C ILE A 403 29.75 14.42 24.32
N ALA A 404 30.66 14.94 23.52
CA ALA A 404 31.98 14.36 23.25
C ALA A 404 33.08 15.43 23.23
N LEU A 405 34.33 15.01 23.08
CA LEU A 405 35.48 15.91 22.99
C LEU A 405 35.91 16.10 21.55
N ASP A 406 36.29 17.34 21.25
CA ASP A 406 37.04 17.69 20.04
C ASP A 406 38.55 17.46 20.24
N ASP A 407 39.34 17.43 19.16
CA ASP A 407 40.80 17.24 19.18
C ASP A 407 41.51 18.24 20.11
N ASN A 408 40.95 19.45 20.21
CA ASN A 408 41.43 20.53 21.06
C ASN A 408 41.04 20.37 22.54
N HIS A 409 40.57 19.20 22.97
CA HIS A 409 40.13 18.92 24.35
C HIS A 409 39.02 19.88 24.83
N GLU A 410 38.20 20.34 23.89
CA GLU A 410 36.99 21.12 24.16
C GLU A 410 35.75 20.24 24.06
N ILE A 411 34.77 20.51 24.93
CA ILE A 411 33.49 19.80 24.92
C ILE A 411 32.66 20.29 23.74
N GLN A 412 32.15 19.37 22.93
CA GLN A 412 31.19 19.65 21.87
C GLN A 412 29.94 18.78 21.99
N GLY A 413 28.85 19.31 21.43
CA GLY A 413 27.57 18.62 21.32
C GLY A 413 27.28 18.25 19.88
N TYR A 414 27.12 16.97 19.63
CA TYR A 414 26.74 16.45 18.32
C TYR A 414 25.28 16.02 18.37
N MET A 415 24.48 16.55 17.45
CA MET A 415 23.12 16.07 17.23
C MET A 415 23.21 14.80 16.39
N THR A 416 22.57 13.73 16.83
CA THR A 416 22.44 12.53 16.01
C THR A 416 21.30 12.71 15.03
N ASP A 417 21.33 12.01 13.89
CA ASP A 417 20.16 11.91 13.04
C ASP A 417 18.94 11.41 13.85
N PRO A 418 17.73 11.89 13.54
CA PRO A 418 16.52 11.49 14.27
C PRO A 418 16.44 9.97 14.28
N VAL A 419 16.16 9.41 15.47
CA VAL A 419 16.06 7.95 15.63
C VAL A 419 14.91 7.47 14.76
N ASP A 420 15.23 6.75 13.69
CA ASP A 420 14.21 6.11 12.90
C ASP A 420 13.70 4.90 13.69
N PHE A 421 12.51 5.03 14.28
CA PHE A 421 11.86 3.96 15.04
C PHE A 421 11.34 2.83 14.14
N THR A 422 11.73 2.82 12.86
CA THR A 422 11.36 1.76 11.92
C THR A 422 12.04 0.46 12.30
N LYS A 423 11.22 -0.59 12.42
CA LYS A 423 11.70 -1.95 12.66
C LYS A 423 12.67 -2.36 11.54
N SER A 424 13.75 -3.03 11.91
CA SER A 424 14.64 -3.66 10.93
C SER A 424 13.88 -4.63 10.02
N VAL A 425 14.06 -4.49 8.71
CA VAL A 425 13.50 -5.39 7.70
C VAL A 425 14.11 -6.79 7.81
N THR A 426 15.27 -6.94 8.45
CA THR A 426 15.93 -8.23 8.73
C THR A 426 15.52 -8.84 10.08
N GLY A 427 14.68 -8.15 10.87
CA GLY A 427 14.28 -8.61 12.20
C GLY A 427 15.41 -8.65 13.23
N ALA A 428 16.66 -8.45 12.79
CA ALA A 428 17.81 -8.25 13.65
C ALA A 428 17.77 -6.84 14.24
N PRO A 429 18.27 -6.65 15.48
CA PRO A 429 18.45 -5.31 16.03
C PRO A 429 19.38 -4.50 15.10
N LYS A 430 18.93 -3.31 14.69
CA LYS A 430 19.83 -2.32 14.08
C LYS A 430 20.72 -1.80 15.20
N PHE A 431 21.98 -2.17 15.16
CA PHE A 431 22.98 -1.57 16.03
C PHE A 431 23.43 -0.28 15.37
N ARG A 432 23.27 0.84 16.07
CA ARG A 432 23.80 2.14 15.67
C ARG A 432 25.14 2.29 16.37
N PHE A 433 26.22 2.35 15.60
CA PHE A 433 27.53 2.65 16.15
C PHE A 433 27.82 4.12 15.97
N LEU A 434 28.12 4.79 17.07
CA LEU A 434 28.45 6.21 17.08
C LEU A 434 29.97 6.30 17.25
N LEU A 435 30.65 6.60 16.15
CA LEU A 435 32.10 6.75 16.11
C LEU A 435 32.43 8.24 16.03
N CYS A 436 33.13 8.74 17.03
CA CYS A 436 33.72 10.07 16.96
C CYS A 436 35.02 9.95 16.15
N LEU A 437 35.02 10.46 14.92
CA LEU A 437 36.18 10.45 14.02
C LEU A 437 36.68 11.88 13.85
N CYS A 438 37.94 12.10 14.19
CA CYS A 438 38.56 13.41 14.08
C CYS A 438 39.60 13.41 12.95
N VAL A 439 39.42 14.30 11.98
CA VAL A 439 40.30 14.45 10.82
C VAL A 439 40.65 15.93 10.66
N ASN A 440 41.95 16.25 10.68
CA ASN A 440 42.46 17.63 10.52
C ASN A 440 41.78 18.65 11.47
N SER A 441 41.74 18.35 12.77
CA SER A 441 41.21 19.25 13.81
C SER A 441 39.71 19.56 13.66
N LYS A 442 38.97 18.68 12.97
CA LYS A 442 37.51 18.67 12.91
C LYS A 442 37.02 17.28 13.29
N CYS A 443 36.37 17.18 14.45
CA CYS A 443 35.69 15.96 14.87
C CYS A 443 34.29 15.88 14.26
N PHE A 444 34.01 14.74 13.64
CA PHE A 444 32.71 14.38 13.09
C PHE A 444 32.16 13.21 13.89
N LEU A 445 30.88 13.27 14.19
CA LEU A 445 30.16 12.10 14.65
C LEU A 445 29.74 11.31 13.41
N VAL A 446 30.38 10.17 13.19
CA VAL A 446 30.05 9.27 12.09
C VAL A 446 29.18 8.16 12.64
N GLU A 447 28.01 8.05 12.04
CA GLU A 447 27.00 7.06 12.36
C GLU A 447 27.11 5.90 11.37
N PHE A 448 27.21 4.67 11.89
CA PHE A 448 27.24 3.44 11.13
C PHE A 448 26.07 2.53 11.50
#